data_AF-A0A8T7FIE6-F1
#
_entry.id   AF-A0A8T7FIE6-F1
#
_cell.length_a   1.000
_cell.length_b   1.000
_cell.length_c   1.000
_cell.angle_alpha   90.00
_cell.angle_beta   90.00
_cell.angle_gamma   90.00
#
_symmetry.space_group_name_H-M   'P 1'
#
loop_
_entity.id
_entity.type
_entity.pdbx_description
1 polymer ?
#
loop_
_entity_poly.entity_id
_entity_poly.type
_entity_poly.pdbx_seq_one_letter_code
_entity_poly.pdbx_strand_id
1 'polypeptide(L)'
;MRIHPPVDPLFRAGEIGLGYDRERDRVVIFTKELLTEEQEAESAAQVRFWTTRTQMRRLARWGQEVSSRGRPICPQCGQPMEPEGHFCPKKNGHLH
;
A
#
# COMPACT_ATOMS: atom_id res chain seq x y z
N MET A 1 -12.91 -6.83 5.89
CA MET A 1 -11.66 -7.20 6.58
C MET A 1 -11.40 -6.13 7.64
N ARG A 2 -11.44 -6.49 8.92
CA ARG A 2 -11.23 -5.56 10.03
C ARG A 2 -10.02 -6.09 10.80
N ILE A 3 -8.92 -5.35 10.79
CA ILE A 3 -7.74 -5.69 11.60
C ILE A 3 -8.07 -5.20 13.02
N HIS A 4 -7.94 -6.08 14.01
CA HIS A 4 -8.22 -5.75 15.42
C HIS A 4 -6.92 -5.32 16.11
N PRO A 5 -6.81 -4.06 16.55
CA PRO A 5 -5.64 -3.59 17.29
C PRO A 5 -5.69 -3.99 18.79
N PRO A 6 -4.53 -4.03 19.47
CA PRO A 6 -3.21 -3.80 18.89
C PRO A 6 -2.71 -5.03 18.13
N VAL A 7 -2.11 -4.80 16.96
CA VAL A 7 -1.32 -5.82 16.26
C VAL A 7 0.15 -5.53 16.54
N ASP A 8 0.89 -6.55 16.96
CA ASP A 8 2.34 -6.46 17.09
C ASP A 8 2.96 -6.69 15.70
N PRO A 9 3.60 -5.67 15.08
CA PRO A 9 4.12 -5.82 13.72
C PRO A 9 5.32 -6.79 13.72
N LEU A 10 5.28 -7.78 12.81
CA LEU A 10 6.41 -8.71 12.64
C LEU A 10 7.68 -8.01 12.17
N PHE A 11 7.55 -7.07 11.23
CA PHE A 11 8.62 -6.20 10.74
C PHE A 11 8.05 -5.06 9.89
N ARG A 12 8.85 -4.04 9.60
CA ARG A 12 8.51 -3.00 8.61
C ARG A 12 8.87 -3.49 7.22
N ALA A 13 7.92 -3.45 6.28
CA ALA A 13 8.18 -3.83 4.89
C ALA A 13 9.07 -2.79 4.19
N GLY A 14 10.18 -3.24 3.59
CA GLY A 14 11.07 -2.42 2.74
C GLY A 14 10.95 -2.74 1.25
N GLU A 15 10.64 -4.00 0.93
CA GLU A 15 10.43 -4.45 -0.45
C GLU A 15 9.08 -5.16 -0.56
N ILE A 16 8.36 -4.94 -1.67
CA ILE A 16 7.20 -5.72 -2.07
C ILE A 16 7.43 -6.20 -3.49
N GLY A 17 7.25 -7.50 -3.73
CA GLY A 17 7.46 -8.11 -5.03
C GLY A 17 6.39 -9.12 -5.41
N LEU A 18 6.35 -9.44 -6.71
CA LEU A 18 5.41 -10.39 -7.31
C LEU A 18 6.18 -11.42 -8.15
N GLY A 19 5.70 -12.66 -8.13
CA GLY A 19 6.20 -13.74 -8.98
C GLY A 19 5.08 -14.66 -9.44
N TYR A 20 5.30 -15.39 -10.52
CA TYR A 20 4.36 -16.37 -11.05
C TYR A 20 5.06 -17.71 -11.32
N ASP A 21 4.61 -18.74 -10.63
CA ASP A 21 5.00 -20.13 -10.87
C ASP A 21 4.04 -20.73 -11.91
N ARG A 22 4.58 -21.01 -13.10
CA ARG A 22 3.83 -21.59 -14.23
C ARG A 22 3.46 -23.05 -14.02
N GLU A 23 4.32 -23.82 -13.37
CA GLU A 23 4.11 -25.26 -13.16
C GLU A 23 2.96 -25.49 -12.19
N ARG A 24 2.92 -24.67 -11.13
CA ARG A 24 1.90 -24.78 -10.07
C ARG A 24 0.67 -23.91 -10.31
N ASP A 25 0.69 -23.06 -11.34
CA ASP A 25 -0.31 -22.00 -11.59
C ASP A 25 -0.61 -21.19 -10.31
N ARG A 26 0.45 -20.62 -9.73
CA ARG A 26 0.38 -19.81 -8.51
C ARG A 26 1.08 -18.47 -8.67
N VAL A 27 0.47 -17.43 -8.13
CA VAL A 27 1.08 -16.11 -7.99
C VAL A 27 1.57 -15.97 -6.56
N VAL A 28 2.82 -15.57 -6.37
CA VAL A 28 3.35 -15.17 -5.07
C VAL A 28 3.39 -13.65 -4.99
N ILE A 29 2.84 -13.10 -3.91
CA ILE A 29 3.20 -11.75 -3.44
C ILE A 29 4.08 -11.93 -2.21
N PHE A 30 5.20 -11.23 -2.17
CA PHE A 30 6.11 -11.31 -1.05
C PHE A 30 6.50 -9.93 -0.57
N THR A 31 6.88 -9.85 0.69
CA THR A 31 7.45 -8.67 1.28
C THR A 31 8.68 -9.03 2.09
N LYS A 32 9.71 -8.20 2.00
CA LYS A 32 10.91 -8.30 2.83
C LYS A 32 10.97 -7.15 3.81
N GLU A 33 11.58 -7.42 4.95
CA GLU A 33 11.90 -6.44 5.96
C GLU A 33 12.77 -5.31 5.41
N LEU A 34 12.50 -4.09 5.88
CA LEU A 34 13.32 -2.91 5.71
C LEU A 34 14.50 -3.01 6.66
N LEU A 35 15.70 -3.05 6.11
CA LEU A 35 16.95 -3.06 6.85
C LEU A 35 17.57 -1.67 6.93
N THR A 36 18.32 -1.40 7.99
CA THR A 36 19.25 -0.27 8.10
C THR A 36 20.58 -0.62 7.43
N GLU A 37 21.41 0.39 7.15
CA GLU A 37 22.71 0.23 6.48
C GLU A 37 23.70 -0.68 7.24
N GLU A 38 23.47 -0.90 8.53
CA GLU A 38 24.29 -1.73 9.41
C GLU A 38 23.90 -3.22 9.36
N GLN A 39 22.80 -3.57 8.69
CA GLN A 39 22.24 -4.92 8.66
C GLN A 39 22.52 -5.63 7.33
N GLU A 40 22.84 -6.91 7.40
CA GLU A 40 23.10 -7.75 6.21
C GLU A 40 21.79 -8.13 5.51
N ALA A 41 21.77 -8.13 4.17
CA ALA A 41 20.57 -8.40 3.38
C ALA A 41 19.93 -9.77 3.66
N GLU A 42 20.75 -10.76 3.96
CA GLU A 42 20.34 -12.13 4.30
C GLU A 42 19.59 -12.22 5.63
N SER A 43 19.74 -11.22 6.50
CA SER A 43 19.04 -11.16 7.80
C SER A 43 17.58 -10.70 7.69
N ALA A 44 17.17 -10.14 6.55
CA ALA A 44 15.83 -9.61 6.35
C ALA A 44 14.75 -10.71 6.50
N ALA A 45 13.82 -10.51 7.43
CA ALA A 45 12.63 -11.34 7.49
C ALA A 45 11.82 -11.21 6.18
N GLN A 46 11.16 -12.30 5.79
CA GLN A 46 10.37 -12.35 4.56
C GLN A 46 9.10 -13.15 4.72
N VAL A 47 8.00 -12.61 4.21
CA VAL A 47 6.72 -13.33 4.12
C VAL A 47 6.34 -13.50 2.66
N ARG A 48 5.86 -14.70 2.30
CA ARG A 48 5.36 -15.05 0.97
C ARG A 48 3.91 -15.51 1.07
N PHE A 49 3.05 -14.94 0.25
CA PHE A 49 1.67 -15.36 0.11
C PHE A 49 1.46 -15.98 -1.27
N TRP A 50 1.34 -17.30 -1.30
CA TRP A 50 1.01 -18.04 -2.51
C TRP A 50 -0.49 -18.05 -2.73
N THR A 51 -0.90 -17.64 -3.92
CA THR A 51 -2.31 -17.43 -4.26
C THR A 51 -2.63 -17.98 -5.65
N THR A 52 -3.90 -18.27 -5.87
CA THR A 52 -4.42 -18.52 -7.22
C THR A 52 -4.54 -17.22 -8.01
N ARG A 53 -4.55 -17.30 -9.35
CA ARG A 53 -4.81 -16.13 -10.22
C ARG A 53 -6.13 -15.42 -9.87
N THR A 54 -7.16 -16.18 -9.47
CA THR A 54 -8.45 -15.61 -9.07
C THR A 54 -8.36 -14.81 -7.77
N GLN A 55 -7.64 -15.31 -6.77
CA GLN A 55 -7.41 -14.57 -5.52
C GLN A 55 -6.61 -13.29 -5.80
N MET A 56 -5.55 -13.36 -6.60
CA MET A 56 -4.75 -12.17 -6.94
C MET A 56 -5.59 -11.12 -7.70
N ARG A 57 -6.43 -11.53 -8.65
CA ARG A 57 -7.34 -10.60 -9.34
C ARG A 57 -8.35 -9.94 -8.39
N ARG A 58 -8.89 -10.68 -7.43
CA ARG A 58 -9.78 -10.11 -6.40
C ARG A 58 -9.03 -9.12 -5.51
N LEU A 59 -7.81 -9.46 -5.09
CA LEU A 59 -6.94 -8.56 -4.32
C LEU A 59 -6.66 -7.27 -5.08
N ALA A 60 -6.29 -7.35 -6.36
CA ALA A 60 -6.00 -6.18 -7.18
C ALA A 60 -7.22 -5.24 -7.31
N ARG A 61 -8.41 -5.79 -7.60
CA ARG A 61 -9.65 -5.01 -7.67
C ARG A 61 -10.00 -4.36 -6.33
N TRP A 62 -9.86 -5.10 -5.24
CA TRP A 62 -10.08 -4.55 -3.91
C TRP A 62 -9.06 -3.47 -3.55
N GLY A 63 -7.79 -3.65 -3.93
CA GLY A 63 -6.75 -2.64 -3.76
C GLY A 63 -7.10 -1.34 -4.47
N GLN A 64 -7.55 -1.41 -5.72
CA GLN A 64 -8.02 -0.24 -6.47
C GLN A 64 -9.18 0.48 -5.76
N GLU A 65 -10.18 -0.28 -5.31
CA GLU A 65 -11.33 0.24 -4.56
C GLU A 65 -10.93 0.89 -3.22
N VAL A 66 -9.92 0.34 -2.53
CA VAL A 66 -9.41 0.95 -1.29
C VAL A 66 -8.61 2.21 -1.60
N SER A 67 -7.74 2.19 -2.61
CA SER A 67 -6.95 3.35 -3.03
C SER A 67 -7.82 4.51 -3.51
N SER A 68 -8.95 4.23 -4.17
CA SER A 68 -9.88 5.26 -4.64
C SER A 68 -10.64 5.97 -3.50
N ARG A 69 -10.59 5.44 -2.27
CA ARG A 69 -11.14 6.09 -1.07
C ARG A 69 -10.20 7.15 -0.49
N GLY A 70 -9.07 7.40 -1.13
CA GLY A 70 -8.22 8.54 -0.82
C GLY A 70 -8.98 9.86 -0.91
N ARG A 71 -8.45 10.89 -0.26
CA ARG A 71 -9.04 12.24 -0.30
C ARG A 71 -9.09 12.75 -1.75
N PRO A 72 -10.23 13.32 -2.20
CA PRO A 72 -10.33 13.87 -3.55
C PRO A 72 -9.32 15.01 -3.72
N ILE A 73 -8.75 15.14 -4.92
CA ILE A 73 -7.76 16.18 -5.23
C ILE A 73 -8.48 17.46 -5.69
N CYS A 74 -8.08 18.61 -5.15
CA CYS A 74 -8.60 19.90 -5.58
C CYS A 74 -8.18 20.19 -7.03
N PRO A 75 -9.13 20.43 -7.96
CA PRO A 75 -8.81 20.62 -9.39
C PRO A 75 -8.03 21.91 -9.67
N GLN A 76 -7.93 22.82 -8.71
CA GLN A 76 -7.20 24.08 -8.86
C GLN A 76 -5.78 24.00 -8.31
N CYS A 77 -5.60 23.59 -7.04
CA CYS A 77 -4.29 23.61 -6.38
C CYS A 77 -3.58 22.24 -6.37
N GLY A 78 -4.26 21.14 -6.71
CA GLY A 78 -3.68 19.79 -6.72
C GLY A 78 -3.48 19.17 -5.34
N GLN A 79 -3.91 19.83 -4.27
CA GLN A 79 -3.80 19.31 -2.91
C GLN A 79 -4.98 18.40 -2.55
N PRO A 80 -4.79 17.39 -1.68
CA PRO A 80 -5.88 16.61 -1.11
C PRO A 80 -6.90 17.50 -0.37
N MET A 81 -8.18 17.22 -0.56
CA MET A 81 -9.27 17.91 0.12
C MET A 81 -9.64 17.18 1.41
N GLU A 82 -9.66 17.90 2.54
CA GLU A 82 -10.10 17.34 3.81
C GLU A 82 -11.63 17.12 3.83
N PRO A 83 -12.13 16.12 4.57
CA PRO A 83 -13.56 15.87 4.72
C PRO A 83 -14.34 17.07 5.28
N GLU A 84 -13.72 17.85 6.17
CA GLU A 84 -14.32 19.01 6.84
C GLU A 84 -14.39 20.25 5.95
N GLY A 85 -13.77 20.21 4.77
CA GLY A 85 -13.69 21.30 3.80
C GLY A 85 -12.26 21.53 3.31
N HIS A 86 -12.12 22.09 2.11
CA HIS A 86 -10.82 22.38 1.50
C HIS A 86 -10.59 23.88 1.34
N PHE A 87 -9.58 24.40 2.05
CA PHE A 87 -9.05 25.73 1.78
C PHE A 87 -8.18 25.70 0.52
N CYS A 88 -8.63 26.37 -0.55
CA CYS A 88 -7.88 26.46 -1.80
C CYS A 88 -7.12 27.79 -1.87
N PRO A 89 -5.77 27.80 -1.78
CA PRO A 89 -4.99 29.03 -1.86
C PRO A 89 -5.19 29.77 -3.19
N LYS A 90 -5.50 29.03 -4.27
CA LYS A 90 -5.77 29.61 -5.59
C LYS A 90 -7.15 30.29 -5.73
N LYS A 91 -8.11 30.03 -4.84
CA LYS A 91 -9.41 30.74 -4.83
C LYS A 91 -9.38 32.04 -4.05
N ASN A 92 -8.70 32.05 -2.89
CA ASN A 92 -8.85 33.13 -1.92
C ASN A 92 -7.62 34.02 -1.76
N GLY A 93 -6.54 33.84 -2.54
CA GLY A 93 -5.43 34.79 -2.66
C GLY A 93 -4.58 35.02 -1.39
N HIS A 94 -5.02 34.56 -0.22
CA HIS A 94 -4.34 34.75 1.06
C HIS A 94 -4.22 33.41 1.79
N LEU A 95 -3.02 32.81 1.76
CA LEU A 95 -2.63 31.78 2.72
C LEU A 95 -2.14 32.54 3.97
N HIS A 96 -2.92 32.54 5.05
CA HIS A 96 -2.45 33.00 6.36
C HIS A 96 -1.92 31.80 7.15
#